data_AF-A0A9P6YXB4-F1
#
_entry.id   AF-A0A9P6YXB4-F1
#
_cell.length_a   1.000
_cell.length_b   1.000
_cell.length_c   1.000
_cell.angle_alpha   90.00
_cell.angle_beta   90.00
_cell.angle_gamma   90.00
#
_symmetry.space_group_name_H-M   'P 1'
#
loop_
_entity.id
_entity.type
_entity.pdbx_description
1 polymer ?
#
loop_
_entity_poly.entity_id
_entity_poly.type
_entity_poly.pdbx_seq_one_letter_code
_entity_poly.pdbx_strand_id
1 'polypeptide(L)'
;MIESGDIHPSVLHTFLRNVEQHASGIPYTHQVKYLNYARSKEHVNSVYHLHAYFNSSINKGVGVQYALLNLGILEYKFGHSTSALFAFNDALTAARQNDDEYCLQEIQYWINACRKSHAFHDYSVFTDHYLHNMKELKYARDMICKGGPNQHIFKTLYKTSINIIMKDIENMDRVQHLTTTLAWLRCGNSVLASSYLELAKNSDDGRVEDIEKTVLVNAKMLEFAGKPQIALDLIDAFIANYPRESEMLLDWKMIRSSLLMQSNNRKRKYLDHNGLLLYTKFPTDSDHYLDGMLRTVQDLLNVKEYEKALAIICQTETFIRKKEKESRLPDILILKASLYIVGLFIL
;
A
#
# COMPACT_ATOMS: atom_id res chain seq x y z
N MET A 1 -24.87 -11.78 2.39
CA MET A 1 -24.26 -11.89 1.06
C MET A 1 -24.10 -10.48 0.54
N ILE A 2 -22.90 -9.93 0.66
CA ILE A 2 -22.58 -8.60 0.15
C ILE A 2 -22.09 -8.84 -1.28
N GLU A 3 -22.93 -8.53 -2.27
CA GLU A 3 -22.49 -8.41 -3.65
C GLU A 3 -21.60 -7.17 -3.72
N SER A 4 -20.29 -7.36 -3.51
CA SER A 4 -19.32 -6.36 -3.91
C SER A 4 -19.46 -6.17 -5.42
N GLY A 5 -19.82 -4.98 -5.87
CA GLY A 5 -20.04 -4.63 -7.28
C GLY A 5 -18.79 -4.70 -8.18
N ASP A 6 -17.76 -5.43 -7.78
CA ASP A 6 -16.49 -5.53 -8.48
C ASP A 6 -16.35 -6.91 -9.14
N ILE A 7 -16.23 -6.92 -10.47
CA ILE A 7 -16.12 -8.15 -11.27
C ILE A 7 -14.75 -8.78 -11.01
N HIS A 8 -14.74 -10.04 -10.57
CA HIS A 8 -13.50 -10.77 -10.30
C HIS A 8 -12.54 -10.72 -11.52
N PRO A 9 -11.22 -10.50 -11.33
CA PRO A 9 -10.29 -10.22 -12.43
C PRO A 9 -10.30 -11.27 -13.54
N SER A 10 -10.46 -12.55 -13.21
CA SER A 10 -10.53 -13.64 -14.19
C SER A 10 -11.78 -13.60 -15.06
N VAL A 11 -12.92 -13.23 -14.47
CA VAL A 11 -14.20 -13.10 -15.18
C VAL A 11 -14.09 -11.93 -16.15
N LEU A 12 -13.53 -10.80 -15.67
CA LEU A 12 -13.29 -9.63 -16.52
C LEU A 12 -12.30 -9.94 -17.65
N HIS A 13 -11.25 -10.74 -17.40
CA HIS A 13 -10.33 -11.20 -18.46
C HIS A 13 -11.03 -12.00 -19.54
N THR A 14 -11.85 -12.98 -19.15
CA THR A 14 -12.60 -13.80 -20.11
C THR A 14 -13.58 -12.94 -20.91
N PHE A 15 -14.27 -12.03 -20.25
CA PHE A 15 -15.17 -11.08 -20.91
C PHE A 15 -14.44 -10.22 -21.93
N LEU A 16 -13.32 -9.59 -21.55
CA LEU A 16 -12.54 -8.73 -22.45
C LEU A 16 -11.94 -9.51 -23.63
N ARG A 17 -11.53 -10.77 -23.42
CA ARG A 17 -11.09 -11.65 -24.51
C ARG A 17 -12.22 -11.90 -25.50
N ASN A 18 -13.43 -12.16 -25.01
CA ASN A 18 -14.60 -12.34 -25.87
C ASN A 18 -14.91 -11.06 -26.65
N VAL A 19 -14.83 -9.88 -26.02
CA VAL A 19 -15.02 -8.59 -26.70
C VAL A 19 -14.01 -8.41 -27.83
N GLU A 20 -12.73 -8.68 -27.59
CA GLU A 20 -11.68 -8.55 -28.62
C GLU A 20 -11.84 -9.50 -29.80
N GLN A 21 -12.39 -10.70 -29.57
CA GLN A 21 -12.69 -11.65 -30.64
C GLN A 21 -13.80 -11.17 -31.58
N HIS A 22 -14.75 -10.38 -31.06
CA HIS A 22 -15.90 -9.89 -31.83
C HIS A 22 -15.71 -8.45 -32.33
N ALA A 23 -14.85 -7.66 -31.67
CA ALA A 23 -14.55 -6.28 -32.03
C ALA A 23 -13.08 -5.95 -31.69
N SER A 24 -12.20 -6.20 -32.65
CA SER A 24 -10.77 -5.88 -32.54
C SER A 24 -10.53 -4.36 -32.62
N GLY A 25 -9.59 -3.84 -31.82
CA GLY A 25 -9.09 -2.47 -31.96
C GLY A 25 -9.84 -1.40 -31.17
N ILE A 26 -10.69 -1.77 -30.20
CA ILE A 26 -11.32 -0.82 -29.27
C ILE A 26 -10.27 -0.39 -28.23
N PRO A 27 -9.80 0.88 -28.20
CA PRO A 27 -8.73 1.28 -27.29
C PRO A 27 -9.10 1.08 -25.81
N TYR A 28 -10.38 1.26 -25.47
CA TYR A 28 -10.90 1.07 -24.12
C TYR A 28 -10.72 -0.36 -23.59
N THR A 29 -10.60 -1.39 -24.44
CA THR A 29 -10.30 -2.74 -23.93
C THR A 29 -8.90 -2.78 -23.31
N HIS A 30 -7.93 -2.10 -23.91
CA HIS A 30 -6.60 -1.95 -23.33
C HIS A 30 -6.62 -1.11 -22.05
N GLN A 31 -7.51 -0.10 -21.97
CA GLN A 31 -7.71 0.66 -20.74
C GLN A 31 -8.14 -0.24 -19.57
N VAL A 32 -9.21 -1.03 -19.78
CA VAL A 32 -9.74 -1.92 -18.75
C VAL A 32 -8.74 -3.03 -18.41
N LYS A 33 -8.04 -3.57 -19.42
CA LYS A 33 -6.99 -4.57 -19.19
C LYS A 33 -5.85 -4.04 -18.34
N TYR A 34 -5.34 -2.83 -18.61
CA TYR A 34 -4.27 -2.29 -17.77
C TYR A 34 -4.74 -2.16 -16.32
N LEU A 35 -5.96 -1.65 -16.08
CA LEU A 35 -6.50 -1.53 -14.72
C LEU A 35 -6.67 -2.89 -14.05
N ASN A 36 -7.08 -3.90 -14.82
CA ASN A 36 -7.26 -5.26 -14.34
C ASN A 36 -5.93 -5.97 -14.01
N TYR A 37 -4.89 -5.74 -14.82
CA TYR A 37 -3.54 -6.24 -14.53
C TYR A 37 -2.87 -5.45 -13.40
N ALA A 38 -3.14 -4.14 -13.27
CA ALA A 38 -2.65 -3.33 -12.17
C ALA A 38 -3.23 -3.80 -10.83
N ARG A 39 -4.53 -4.13 -10.77
CA ARG A 39 -5.16 -4.66 -9.55
C ARG A 39 -4.65 -6.08 -9.20
N SER A 40 -4.35 -6.92 -10.21
CA SER A 40 -3.73 -8.24 -9.98
C SER A 40 -2.21 -8.21 -9.79
N LYS A 41 -1.61 -7.01 -9.72
CA LYS A 41 -0.16 -6.78 -9.61
C LYS A 41 0.67 -7.51 -10.68
N GLU A 42 0.16 -7.58 -11.91
CA GLU A 42 0.91 -8.04 -13.09
C GLU A 42 1.54 -6.85 -13.82
N HIS A 43 2.75 -6.46 -13.41
CA HIS A 43 3.41 -5.24 -13.91
C HIS A 43 3.59 -5.23 -15.44
N VAL A 44 4.20 -6.28 -16.01
CA VAL A 44 4.53 -6.34 -17.45
C VAL A 44 3.28 -6.21 -18.32
N ASN A 45 2.22 -6.96 -18.01
CA ASN A 45 0.96 -6.91 -18.75
C ASN A 45 0.25 -5.56 -18.57
N SER A 46 0.31 -4.98 -17.36
CA SER A 46 -0.26 -3.66 -17.10
C SER A 46 0.44 -2.57 -17.91
N VAL A 47 1.78 -2.55 -17.93
CA VAL A 47 2.57 -1.57 -18.70
C VAL A 47 2.29 -1.72 -20.20
N TYR A 48 2.27 -2.95 -20.71
CA TYR A 48 1.97 -3.23 -22.11
C TYR A 48 0.61 -2.64 -22.54
N HIS A 49 -0.44 -2.92 -21.77
CA HIS A 49 -1.79 -2.43 -22.10
C HIS A 49 -1.96 -0.92 -21.85
N LEU A 50 -1.25 -0.35 -20.89
CA LEU A 50 -1.19 1.10 -20.70
C LEU A 50 -0.61 1.80 -21.94
N HIS A 51 0.53 1.32 -22.44
CA HIS A 51 1.13 1.86 -23.67
C HIS A 51 0.20 1.69 -24.88
N ALA A 52 -0.41 0.51 -25.06
CA ALA A 52 -1.33 0.27 -26.15
C ALA A 52 -2.53 1.24 -26.14
N TYR A 53 -3.09 1.50 -24.96
CA TYR A 53 -4.18 2.48 -24.79
C TYR A 53 -3.74 3.91 -25.11
N PHE A 54 -2.63 4.37 -24.51
CA PHE A 54 -2.19 5.76 -24.68
C PHE A 54 -1.60 6.04 -26.07
N ASN A 55 -0.97 5.08 -26.74
CA ASN A 55 -0.55 5.25 -28.13
C ASN A 55 -1.75 5.56 -29.04
N SER A 56 -2.87 4.86 -28.86
CA SER A 56 -4.10 5.15 -29.60
C SER A 56 -4.73 6.49 -29.19
N SER A 57 -4.68 6.82 -27.89
CA SER A 57 -5.31 8.03 -27.33
C SER A 57 -4.56 9.31 -27.70
N ILE A 58 -3.22 9.28 -27.71
CA ILE A 58 -2.38 10.42 -28.13
C ILE A 58 -2.62 10.75 -29.60
N ASN A 59 -2.75 9.73 -30.46
CA ASN A 59 -3.12 9.93 -31.86
C ASN A 59 -4.50 10.57 -32.04
N LYS A 60 -5.36 10.51 -31.01
CA LYS A 60 -6.68 11.16 -30.97
C LYS A 60 -6.68 12.51 -30.23
N GLY A 61 -5.50 13.05 -29.92
CA GLY A 61 -5.33 14.37 -29.30
C GLY A 61 -5.31 14.38 -27.76
N VAL A 62 -5.25 13.21 -27.10
CA VAL A 62 -5.03 13.18 -25.65
C VAL A 62 -3.61 13.66 -25.34
N GLY A 63 -3.48 14.63 -24.44
CA GLY A 63 -2.19 15.17 -24.03
C GLY A 63 -1.26 14.10 -23.46
N VAL A 64 0.01 14.11 -23.89
CA VAL A 64 1.03 13.14 -23.46
C VAL A 64 1.26 13.17 -21.94
N GLN A 65 1.00 14.31 -21.29
CA GLN A 65 1.09 14.45 -19.83
C GLN A 65 0.22 13.43 -19.09
N TYR A 66 -0.95 13.07 -19.61
CA TYR A 66 -1.83 12.07 -18.99
C TYR A 66 -1.29 10.65 -19.12
N ALA A 67 -0.62 10.33 -20.23
CA ALA A 67 0.04 9.05 -20.41
C ALA A 67 1.20 8.88 -19.41
N LEU A 68 2.03 9.92 -19.28
CA LEU A 68 3.17 9.95 -18.37
C LEU A 68 2.72 9.95 -16.89
N LEU A 69 1.67 10.69 -16.56
CA LEU A 69 1.05 10.66 -15.23
C LEU A 69 0.57 9.26 -14.86
N ASN A 70 -0.17 8.58 -15.76
CA ASN A 70 -0.67 7.23 -15.50
C ASN A 70 0.47 6.20 -15.40
N LEU A 71 1.52 6.33 -16.21
CA LEU A 71 2.72 5.51 -16.09
C LEU A 71 3.37 5.71 -14.71
N GLY A 72 3.54 6.96 -14.26
CA GLY A 72 4.10 7.25 -12.94
C GLY A 72 3.25 6.67 -11.80
N ILE A 73 1.93 6.80 -11.86
CA ILE A 73 1.00 6.21 -10.88
C ILE A 73 1.15 4.68 -10.86
N LEU A 74 1.25 4.06 -12.03
CA LEU A 74 1.43 2.62 -12.15
C LEU A 74 2.74 2.18 -11.49
N GLU A 75 3.87 2.77 -11.89
CA GLU A 75 5.20 2.48 -11.32
C GLU A 75 5.20 2.69 -9.80
N TYR A 76 4.55 3.74 -9.30
CA TYR A 76 4.39 3.99 -7.87
C TYR A 76 3.60 2.88 -7.17
N LYS A 77 2.47 2.44 -7.74
CA LYS A 77 1.65 1.34 -7.20
C LYS A 77 2.39 0.00 -7.16
N PHE A 78 3.41 -0.16 -7.99
CA PHE A 78 4.32 -1.31 -7.98
C PHE A 78 5.54 -1.14 -7.06
N GLY A 79 5.71 0.03 -6.44
CA GLY A 79 6.83 0.33 -5.55
C GLY A 79 8.10 0.79 -6.27
N HIS A 80 8.07 0.99 -7.59
CA HIS A 80 9.17 1.50 -8.40
C HIS A 80 9.28 3.03 -8.24
N SER A 81 9.64 3.49 -7.05
CA SER A 81 9.60 4.91 -6.67
C SER A 81 10.46 5.80 -7.59
N THR A 82 11.62 5.28 -8.02
CA THR A 82 12.54 6.01 -8.92
C THR A 82 11.95 6.16 -10.32
N SER A 83 11.45 5.07 -10.91
CA SER A 83 10.78 5.08 -12.22
C SER A 83 9.54 5.96 -12.21
N ALA A 84 8.76 5.90 -11.12
CA ALA A 84 7.60 6.76 -10.91
C ALA A 84 7.98 8.24 -10.91
N LEU A 85 9.02 8.62 -10.17
CA LEU A 85 9.50 10.00 -10.11
C LEU A 85 9.99 10.51 -11.47
N PHE A 86 10.69 9.69 -12.26
CA PHE A 86 11.09 10.07 -13.62
C PHE A 86 9.85 10.35 -14.48
N ALA A 87 8.89 9.41 -14.52
CA ALA A 87 7.66 9.59 -15.28
C ALA A 87 6.86 10.83 -14.83
N PHE A 88 6.79 11.12 -13.54
CA PHE A 88 6.12 12.32 -13.04
C PHE A 88 6.84 13.63 -13.41
N ASN A 89 8.18 13.65 -13.44
CA ASN A 89 8.93 14.84 -13.88
C ASN A 89 8.76 15.09 -15.38
N ASP A 90 8.69 14.03 -16.19
CA ASP A 90 8.39 14.14 -17.62
C ASP A 90 6.96 14.63 -17.83
N ALA A 91 5.99 14.07 -17.06
CA ALA A 91 4.61 14.53 -17.07
C ALA A 91 4.50 16.03 -16.69
N LEU A 92 5.25 16.46 -15.67
CA LEU A 92 5.29 17.86 -15.22
C LEU A 92 5.76 18.80 -16.33
N THR A 93 6.80 18.39 -17.07
CA THR A 93 7.34 19.16 -18.18
C THR A 93 6.31 19.27 -19.31
N ALA A 94 5.66 18.17 -19.67
CA ALA A 94 4.63 18.15 -20.71
C ALA A 94 3.38 18.95 -20.31
N ALA A 95 2.92 18.85 -19.06
CA ALA A 95 1.75 19.59 -18.58
C ALA A 95 1.99 21.11 -18.56
N ARG A 96 3.22 21.56 -18.21
CA ARG A 96 3.62 22.97 -18.30
C ARG A 96 3.66 23.49 -19.73
N GLN A 97 4.13 22.68 -20.67
CA GLN A 97 4.16 23.06 -22.08
C GLN A 97 2.76 23.21 -22.68
N ASN A 98 1.77 22.52 -22.10
CA ASN A 98 0.39 22.52 -22.54
C ASN A 98 -0.55 23.41 -21.69
N ASP A 99 0.01 24.18 -20.74
CA ASP A 99 -0.74 25.02 -19.77
C ASP A 99 -1.91 24.27 -19.07
N ASP A 100 -1.70 22.98 -18.76
CA ASP A 100 -2.71 22.09 -18.18
C ASP A 100 -2.67 22.13 -16.64
N GLU A 101 -3.27 23.17 -16.06
CA GLU A 101 -3.30 23.39 -14.60
C GLU A 101 -3.94 22.24 -13.81
N TYR A 102 -4.93 21.55 -14.39
CA TYR A 102 -5.57 20.41 -13.72
C TYR A 102 -4.59 19.24 -13.61
N CYS A 103 -3.93 18.88 -14.71
CA CYS A 103 -2.92 17.81 -14.70
C CYS A 103 -1.73 18.19 -13.82
N LEU A 104 -1.33 19.47 -13.79
CA LEU A 104 -0.24 19.94 -12.91
C LEU A 104 -0.52 19.67 -11.43
N GLN A 105 -1.75 19.90 -10.97
CA GLN A 105 -2.13 19.62 -9.58
C GLN A 105 -2.04 18.13 -9.24
N GLU A 106 -2.55 17.26 -10.11
CA GLU A 106 -2.44 15.80 -9.97
C GLU A 106 -0.96 15.37 -9.91
N ILE A 107 -0.13 15.84 -10.85
CA ILE A 107 1.29 15.50 -10.90
C ILE A 107 2.01 15.95 -9.62
N GLN A 108 1.74 17.17 -9.14
CA GLN A 108 2.33 17.67 -7.89
C GLN A 108 1.93 16.82 -6.68
N TYR A 109 0.67 16.40 -6.61
CA TYR A 109 0.21 15.49 -5.56
C TYR A 109 1.03 14.18 -5.56
N TRP A 110 1.20 13.56 -6.73
CA TRP A 110 1.92 12.30 -6.83
C TRP A 110 3.44 12.41 -6.63
N ILE A 111 4.06 13.51 -7.07
CA ILE A 111 5.48 13.80 -6.77
C ILE A 111 5.69 13.89 -5.26
N ASN A 112 4.83 14.63 -4.55
CA ASN A 112 4.88 14.72 -3.09
C ASN A 112 4.61 13.36 -2.45
N ALA A 113 3.70 12.57 -3.02
CA ALA A 113 3.41 11.24 -2.51
C ALA A 113 4.58 10.26 -2.64
N CYS A 114 5.40 10.39 -3.69
CA CYS A 114 6.64 9.65 -3.92
C CYS A 114 7.78 10.09 -2.99
N ARG A 115 7.95 11.41 -2.80
CA ARG A 115 9.02 11.99 -1.98
C ARG A 115 8.69 11.86 -0.49
N LYS A 116 8.76 10.64 0.04
CA LYS A 116 8.52 10.28 1.46
C LYS A 116 9.22 11.17 2.50
N SER A 117 10.27 11.90 2.11
CA SER A 117 11.09 12.79 2.95
C SER A 117 10.46 14.15 3.25
N HIS A 118 9.61 14.67 2.36
CA HIS A 118 8.99 15.98 2.55
C HIS A 118 7.51 15.79 2.79
N ALA A 119 7.05 16.10 4.02
CA ALA A 119 5.64 16.37 4.26
C ALA A 119 5.15 17.32 3.15
N PHE A 120 3.95 17.10 2.62
CA PHE A 120 3.32 18.07 1.72
C PHE A 120 3.58 19.45 2.28
N HIS A 121 4.32 20.30 1.56
CA HIS A 121 4.57 21.66 2.03
C HIS A 121 3.22 22.30 2.33
N ASP A 122 3.11 23.00 3.46
CA ASP A 122 1.87 23.65 3.91
C ASP A 122 1.25 24.52 2.80
N TYR A 123 2.08 25.04 1.88
CA TYR A 123 1.71 25.88 0.74
C TYR A 123 1.17 25.14 -0.50
N SER A 124 1.14 23.81 -0.54
CA SER A 124 0.53 23.09 -1.66
C SER A 124 -0.98 23.23 -1.62
N VAL A 125 -1.54 24.11 -2.45
CA VAL A 125 -2.99 24.35 -2.54
C VAL A 125 -3.53 23.61 -3.75
N PHE A 126 -4.43 22.66 -3.51
CA PHE A 126 -5.18 21.96 -4.55
C PHE A 126 -6.57 22.58 -4.65
N THR A 127 -6.98 22.98 -5.85
CA THR A 127 -8.34 23.46 -6.09
C THR A 127 -9.32 22.30 -6.14
N ASP A 128 -8.86 21.13 -6.59
CA ASP A 128 -9.63 19.90 -6.56
C ASP A 128 -9.90 19.43 -5.12
N HIS A 129 -11.18 19.20 -4.81
CA HIS A 129 -11.62 18.84 -3.47
C HIS A 129 -11.14 17.45 -3.05
N TYR A 130 -11.05 16.50 -3.99
CA TYR A 130 -10.59 15.14 -3.72
C TYR A 130 -9.10 15.13 -3.39
N LEU A 131 -8.26 15.77 -4.20
CA LEU A 131 -6.81 15.93 -3.97
C LEU A 131 -6.51 16.68 -2.68
N HIS A 132 -7.27 17.74 -2.39
CA HIS A 132 -7.12 18.47 -1.14
C HIS A 132 -7.37 17.56 0.07
N ASN A 133 -8.47 16.80 0.09
CA ASN A 133 -8.75 15.88 1.21
C ASN A 133 -7.73 14.74 1.29
N MET A 134 -7.29 14.19 0.16
CA MET A 134 -6.24 13.16 0.12
C MET A 134 -4.93 13.67 0.72
N LYS A 135 -4.52 14.90 0.39
CA LYS A 135 -3.36 15.56 1.02
C LYS A 135 -3.53 15.64 2.53
N GLU A 136 -4.64 16.20 2.99
CA GLU A 136 -4.88 16.45 4.42
C GLU A 136 -4.98 15.14 5.22
N LEU A 137 -5.63 14.11 4.69
CA LEU A 137 -5.69 12.77 5.28
C LEU A 137 -4.30 12.12 5.35
N LYS A 138 -3.50 12.23 4.29
CA LYS A 138 -2.13 11.74 4.29
C LYS A 138 -1.26 12.49 5.30
N TYR A 139 -1.43 13.81 5.40
CA TYR A 139 -0.75 14.64 6.40
C TYR A 139 -1.14 14.24 7.83
N ALA A 140 -2.42 14.03 8.10
CA ALA A 140 -2.91 13.52 9.38
C ALA A 140 -2.30 12.15 9.73
N ARG A 141 -2.28 11.23 8.77
CA ARG A 141 -1.66 9.91 8.92
C ARG A 141 -0.17 10.01 9.23
N ASP A 142 0.56 10.85 8.52
CA ASP A 142 1.99 11.04 8.76
C ASP A 142 2.24 11.65 10.15
N MET A 143 1.39 12.58 10.61
CA MET A 143 1.42 13.08 12.00
C MET A 143 1.13 11.98 13.02
N ILE A 144 0.18 11.07 12.76
CA ILE A 144 -0.11 9.92 13.63
C ILE A 144 1.15 9.05 13.77
N CYS A 145 1.80 8.71 12.65
CA CYS A 145 3.00 7.88 12.63
C CYS A 145 4.21 8.53 13.32
N LYS A 146 4.41 9.85 13.14
CA LYS A 146 5.57 10.59 13.67
C LYS A 146 5.38 11.10 15.10
N GLY A 147 4.22 10.87 15.72
CA GLY A 147 3.96 11.34 17.07
C GLY A 147 3.56 12.82 17.18
N GLY A 148 2.99 13.42 16.11
CA GLY A 148 2.53 14.82 16.10
C GLY A 148 1.40 15.12 17.11
N PRO A 149 1.07 16.39 17.38
CA PRO A 149 0.11 16.77 18.42
C PRO A 149 -1.34 16.35 18.09
N ASN A 150 -2.01 15.70 19.04
CA ASN A 150 -3.38 15.18 18.87
C ASN A 150 -4.40 16.26 18.46
N GLN A 151 -4.28 17.47 19.03
CA GLN A 151 -5.18 18.58 18.69
C GLN A 151 -5.15 18.91 17.19
N HIS A 152 -3.97 18.91 16.57
CA HIS A 152 -3.83 19.17 15.14
C HIS A 152 -4.39 18.02 14.31
N ILE A 153 -4.10 16.78 14.69
CA ILE A 153 -4.61 15.58 14.01
C ILE A 153 -6.14 15.60 13.98
N PHE A 154 -6.80 15.75 15.13
CA PHE A 154 -8.26 15.77 15.17
C PHE A 154 -8.84 17.00 14.48
N LYS A 155 -8.22 18.18 14.58
CA LYS A 155 -8.64 19.36 13.83
C LYS A 155 -8.61 19.11 12.31
N THR A 156 -7.56 18.48 11.80
CA THR A 156 -7.46 18.11 10.38
C THR A 156 -8.55 17.09 10.01
N LEU A 157 -8.69 16.02 10.80
CA LEU A 157 -9.68 14.97 10.54
C LEU A 157 -11.14 15.46 10.58
N TYR A 158 -11.47 16.40 11.47
CA TYR A 158 -12.81 17.00 11.50
C TYR A 158 -13.05 17.87 10.27
N LYS A 159 -12.05 18.66 9.85
CA LYS A 159 -12.15 19.47 8.63
C LYS A 159 -12.35 18.61 7.39
N THR A 160 -11.57 17.54 7.23
CA THR A 160 -11.69 16.64 6.08
C THR A 160 -13.03 15.92 6.09
N SER A 161 -13.48 15.43 7.24
CA SER A 161 -14.81 14.80 7.39
C SER A 161 -15.95 15.73 6.96
N ILE A 162 -15.95 16.97 7.47
CA ILE A 162 -16.95 17.99 7.07
C ILE A 162 -16.86 18.25 5.57
N ASN A 163 -15.65 18.39 5.02
CA ASN A 163 -15.49 18.71 3.60
C ASN A 163 -15.95 17.56 2.69
N ILE A 164 -15.65 16.31 3.05
CA ILE A 164 -16.12 15.11 2.32
C ILE A 164 -17.64 15.11 2.25
N ILE A 165 -18.32 15.30 3.39
CA ILE A 165 -19.79 15.31 3.47
C ILE A 165 -20.37 16.50 2.69
N MET A 166 -19.82 17.70 2.90
CA MET A 166 -20.36 18.93 2.30
C MET A 166 -20.14 19.02 0.79
N LYS A 167 -19.14 18.31 0.27
CA LYS A 167 -18.77 18.31 -1.16
C LYS A 167 -19.13 17.00 -1.87
N ASP A 168 -19.72 16.05 -1.16
CA ASP A 168 -20.10 14.74 -1.68
C ASP A 168 -18.92 14.03 -2.38
N ILE A 169 -17.79 13.95 -1.69
CA ILE A 169 -16.56 13.39 -2.26
C ILE A 169 -16.62 11.86 -2.18
N GLU A 170 -16.84 11.23 -3.33
CA GLU A 170 -16.90 9.77 -3.44
C GLU A 170 -15.60 9.05 -3.02
N ASN A 171 -15.73 7.82 -2.52
CA ASN A 171 -14.60 6.91 -2.21
C ASN A 171 -13.57 7.50 -1.22
N MET A 172 -14.05 8.23 -0.21
CA MET A 172 -13.22 8.83 0.85
C MET A 172 -13.63 8.41 2.26
N ASP A 173 -14.86 7.96 2.47
CA ASP A 173 -15.40 7.68 3.81
C ASP A 173 -14.61 6.60 4.54
N ARG A 174 -14.32 5.48 3.87
CA ARG A 174 -13.54 4.38 4.44
C ARG A 174 -12.17 4.86 4.91
N VAL A 175 -11.46 5.63 4.07
CA VAL A 175 -10.12 6.18 4.38
C VAL A 175 -10.18 7.18 5.54
N GLN A 176 -11.18 8.07 5.53
CA GLN A 176 -11.43 9.03 6.60
C GLN A 176 -11.70 8.34 7.94
N HIS A 177 -12.62 7.38 7.96
CA HIS A 177 -12.98 6.64 9.17
C HIS A 177 -11.79 5.82 9.69
N LEU A 178 -11.08 5.13 8.80
CA LEU A 178 -9.91 4.34 9.18
C LEU A 178 -8.78 5.19 9.76
N THR A 179 -8.51 6.36 9.16
CA THR A 179 -7.50 7.30 9.69
C THR A 179 -7.93 7.84 11.06
N THR A 180 -9.23 8.06 11.27
CA THR A 180 -9.80 8.47 12.56
C THR A 180 -9.71 7.35 13.61
N THR A 181 -9.93 6.09 13.23
CA THR A 181 -9.68 4.92 14.09
C THR A 181 -8.24 4.90 14.56
N LEU A 182 -7.27 5.09 13.67
CA LEU A 182 -5.84 5.11 14.02
C LEU A 182 -5.50 6.25 15.00
N ALA A 183 -6.12 7.43 14.84
CA ALA A 183 -5.94 8.54 15.77
C ALA A 183 -6.45 8.21 17.18
N TRP A 184 -7.62 7.57 17.29
CA TRP A 184 -8.18 7.15 18.58
C TRP A 184 -7.40 6.01 19.23
N LEU A 185 -6.93 5.04 18.45
CA LEU A 185 -6.04 3.98 18.92
C LEU A 185 -4.75 4.55 19.51
N ARG A 186 -4.16 5.55 18.85
CA ARG A 186 -2.99 6.25 19.37
C ARG A 186 -3.26 6.93 20.71
N CYS A 187 -4.47 7.45 20.92
CA CYS A 187 -4.88 8.05 22.19
C CYS A 187 -5.26 7.01 23.26
N GLY A 188 -5.21 5.71 22.95
CA GLY A 188 -5.65 4.64 23.85
C GLY A 188 -7.16 4.51 24.01
N ASN A 189 -7.97 5.21 23.20
CA ASN A 189 -9.43 5.10 23.27
C ASN A 189 -9.95 4.01 22.32
N SER A 190 -9.98 2.78 22.82
CA SER A 190 -10.42 1.60 22.06
C SER A 190 -11.91 1.64 21.70
N VAL A 191 -12.75 2.29 22.51
CA VAL A 191 -14.20 2.39 22.27
C VAL A 191 -14.46 3.25 21.04
N LEU A 192 -13.92 4.47 21.00
CA LEU A 192 -14.09 5.35 19.84
C LEU A 192 -13.39 4.79 18.60
N ALA A 193 -12.21 4.20 18.76
CA ALA A 193 -11.54 3.51 17.67
C ALA A 193 -12.44 2.42 17.05
N SER A 194 -13.12 1.62 17.89
CA SER A 194 -14.02 0.56 17.42
C SER A 194 -15.23 1.13 16.70
N SER A 195 -15.84 2.20 17.22
CA SER A 195 -16.98 2.85 16.55
C SER A 195 -16.62 3.35 15.15
N TYR A 196 -15.48 4.04 15.00
CA TYR A 196 -15.02 4.50 13.68
C TYR A 196 -14.61 3.33 12.77
N LEU A 197 -14.10 2.23 13.33
CA LEU A 197 -13.76 1.06 12.55
C LEU A 197 -15.02 0.38 11.97
N GLU A 198 -16.11 0.34 12.74
CA GLU A 198 -17.41 -0.14 12.23
C GLU A 198 -17.95 0.76 11.11
N LEU A 199 -17.79 2.09 11.22
CA LEU A 199 -18.12 3.00 10.12
C LEU A 199 -17.27 2.72 8.87
N ALA A 200 -15.97 2.46 9.03
CA ALA A 200 -15.09 2.10 7.92
C ALA A 200 -15.51 0.77 7.26
N LYS A 201 -15.94 -0.22 8.04
CA LYS A 201 -16.44 -1.51 7.51
C LYS A 201 -17.72 -1.34 6.68
N ASN A 202 -18.62 -0.49 7.16
CA ASN A 202 -19.94 -0.25 6.55
C ASN A 202 -19.92 0.78 5.41
N SER A 203 -18.75 1.37 5.10
CA SER A 203 -18.61 2.28 3.96
C SER A 203 -18.75 1.52 2.63
N ASP A 204 -19.47 2.11 1.68
CA ASP A 204 -19.69 1.54 0.35
C ASP A 204 -18.44 1.60 -0.56
N ASP A 205 -17.34 2.22 -0.10
CA ASP A 205 -16.08 2.27 -0.86
C ASP A 205 -15.53 0.86 -1.11
N GLY A 206 -15.43 0.49 -2.39
CA GLY A 206 -15.09 -0.84 -2.88
C GLY A 206 -13.59 -1.07 -3.14
N ARG A 207 -12.70 -0.12 -2.85
CA ARG A 207 -11.26 -0.32 -3.11
C ARG A 207 -10.69 -1.45 -2.24
N VAL A 208 -10.24 -2.52 -2.89
CA VAL A 208 -9.71 -3.72 -2.20
C VAL A 208 -8.54 -3.37 -1.29
N GLU A 209 -7.68 -2.42 -1.68
CA GLU A 209 -6.59 -1.96 -0.80
C GLU A 209 -7.11 -1.33 0.49
N ASP A 210 -8.16 -0.52 0.44
CA ASP A 210 -8.73 0.13 1.62
C ASP A 210 -9.52 -0.87 2.49
N ILE A 211 -10.17 -1.85 1.87
CA ILE A 211 -10.78 -3.01 2.55
C ILE A 211 -9.70 -3.81 3.29
N GLU A 212 -8.58 -4.12 2.64
CA GLU A 212 -7.44 -4.80 3.27
C GLU A 212 -7.00 -4.03 4.52
N LYS A 213 -6.72 -2.73 4.39
CA LYS A 213 -6.28 -1.91 5.53
C LYS A 213 -7.31 -1.91 6.67
N THR A 214 -8.59 -1.91 6.35
CA THR A 214 -9.68 -2.01 7.34
C THR A 214 -9.62 -3.35 8.08
N VAL A 215 -9.47 -4.46 7.35
CA VAL A 215 -9.31 -5.82 7.91
C VAL A 215 -8.09 -5.90 8.82
N LEU A 216 -6.97 -5.31 8.42
CA LEU A 216 -5.72 -5.37 9.18
C LEU A 216 -5.76 -4.56 10.48
N VAL A 217 -6.37 -3.37 10.45
CA VAL A 217 -6.59 -2.60 11.67
C VAL A 217 -7.53 -3.35 12.61
N ASN A 218 -8.59 -3.97 12.09
CA ASN A 218 -9.50 -4.80 12.88
C ASN A 218 -8.80 -6.02 13.51
N ALA A 219 -8.00 -6.75 12.73
CA ALA A 219 -7.23 -7.89 13.22
C ALA A 219 -6.29 -7.48 14.36
N LYS A 220 -5.61 -6.33 14.22
CA LYS A 220 -4.73 -5.78 15.26
C LYS A 220 -5.48 -5.34 16.51
N MET A 221 -6.68 -4.79 16.37
CA MET A 221 -7.53 -4.46 17.53
C MET A 221 -8.02 -5.72 18.26
N LEU A 222 -8.37 -6.77 17.52
CA LEU A 222 -8.75 -8.07 18.08
C LEU A 222 -7.57 -8.74 18.80
N GLU A 223 -6.36 -8.62 18.25
CA GLU A 223 -5.11 -9.03 18.90
C GLU A 223 -4.94 -8.34 20.26
N PHE A 224 -5.02 -7.00 20.31
CA PHE A 224 -4.92 -6.25 21.56
C PHE A 224 -6.03 -6.57 22.56
N ALA A 225 -7.20 -7.01 22.08
CA ALA A 225 -8.30 -7.47 22.92
C ALA A 225 -8.13 -8.93 23.41
N GLY A 226 -7.00 -9.59 23.11
CA GLY A 226 -6.74 -10.96 23.52
C GLY A 226 -7.52 -12.01 22.72
N LYS A 227 -7.96 -11.67 21.51
CA LYS A 227 -8.75 -12.55 20.61
C LYS A 227 -7.99 -12.88 19.31
N PRO A 228 -6.77 -13.46 19.38
CA PRO A 228 -5.93 -13.69 18.20
C PRO A 228 -6.54 -14.70 17.21
N GLN A 229 -7.33 -15.67 17.69
CA GLN A 229 -7.98 -16.63 16.79
C GLN A 229 -9.02 -15.95 15.88
N ILE A 230 -9.84 -15.06 16.44
CA ILE A 230 -10.84 -14.29 15.67
C ILE A 230 -10.13 -13.37 14.67
N ALA A 231 -8.97 -12.81 15.04
CA ALA A 231 -8.15 -12.02 14.13
C ALA A 231 -7.62 -12.85 12.94
N LEU A 232 -7.20 -14.10 13.18
CA LEU A 232 -6.77 -15.03 12.13
C LEU A 232 -7.93 -15.42 11.22
N ASP A 233 -9.07 -15.80 11.77
CA ASP A 233 -10.26 -16.19 11.01
C ASP A 233 -10.72 -15.04 10.11
N LEU A 234 -10.64 -13.80 10.59
CA LEU A 234 -10.94 -12.60 9.82
C LEU A 234 -9.99 -12.41 8.62
N ILE A 235 -8.68 -12.59 8.84
CA ILE A 235 -7.70 -12.48 7.74
C ILE A 235 -7.90 -13.62 6.74
N ASP A 236 -8.16 -14.84 7.21
CA ASP A 236 -8.41 -16.00 6.36
C ASP A 236 -9.69 -15.82 5.51
N ALA A 237 -10.74 -15.22 6.07
CA ALA A 237 -11.94 -14.84 5.32
C ALA A 237 -11.64 -13.80 4.23
N PHE A 238 -10.80 -12.80 4.51
CA PHE A 238 -10.37 -11.83 3.51
C PHE A 238 -9.60 -12.49 2.35
N ILE A 239 -8.66 -13.38 2.65
CA ILE A 239 -7.88 -14.12 1.65
C ILE A 239 -8.80 -14.98 0.78
N ALA A 240 -9.77 -15.67 1.39
CA ALA A 240 -10.72 -16.51 0.67
C ALA A 240 -11.59 -15.70 -0.31
N ASN A 241 -11.95 -14.47 0.06
CA ASN A 241 -12.77 -13.59 -0.77
C ASN A 241 -11.96 -12.90 -1.88
N TYR A 242 -10.67 -12.66 -1.67
CA TYR A 242 -9.80 -11.95 -2.62
C TYR A 242 -8.48 -12.71 -2.88
N PRO A 243 -8.52 -13.94 -3.43
CA PRO A 243 -7.35 -14.82 -3.47
C PRO A 243 -6.20 -14.28 -4.34
N ARG A 244 -6.50 -13.58 -5.45
CA ARG A 244 -5.48 -13.06 -6.37
C ARG A 244 -4.89 -11.74 -5.89
N GLU A 245 -5.74 -10.87 -5.36
CA GLU A 245 -5.35 -9.57 -4.80
C GLU A 245 -4.57 -9.79 -3.50
N SER A 246 -5.04 -10.69 -2.61
CA SER A 246 -4.34 -11.03 -1.37
C SER A 246 -2.98 -11.70 -1.63
N GLU A 247 -2.82 -12.52 -2.66
CA GLU A 247 -1.50 -13.09 -3.00
C GLU A 247 -0.41 -12.03 -3.19
N MET A 248 -0.79 -10.80 -3.54
CA MET A 248 0.13 -9.73 -3.91
C MET A 248 0.22 -8.61 -2.86
N LEU A 249 -0.65 -8.64 -1.84
CA LEU A 249 -0.63 -7.73 -0.70
C LEU A 249 0.18 -8.34 0.45
N LEU A 250 1.08 -7.55 1.04
CA LEU A 250 2.07 -8.02 2.02
C LEU A 250 1.60 -7.92 3.46
N ASP A 251 0.83 -6.89 3.76
CA ASP A 251 0.63 -6.46 5.14
C ASP A 251 -0.19 -7.50 5.91
N TRP A 252 -1.16 -8.14 5.26
CA TRP A 252 -1.88 -9.27 5.85
C TRP A 252 -0.99 -10.49 6.09
N LYS A 253 -0.05 -10.81 5.21
CA LYS A 253 0.86 -11.95 5.39
C LYS A 253 1.73 -11.75 6.63
N MET A 254 2.24 -10.53 6.79
CA MET A 254 3.06 -10.15 7.93
C MET A 254 2.27 -10.20 9.23
N ILE A 255 1.06 -9.62 9.25
CA ILE A 255 0.21 -9.61 10.46
C ILE A 255 -0.27 -11.03 10.80
N ARG A 256 -0.70 -11.81 9.82
CA ARG A 256 -1.10 -13.20 10.01
C ARG A 256 0.04 -14.07 10.55
N SER A 257 1.26 -13.89 10.04
CA SER A 257 2.45 -14.57 10.57
C SER A 257 2.67 -14.23 12.05
N SER A 258 2.60 -12.94 12.39
CA SER A 258 2.75 -12.47 13.78
C SER A 258 1.66 -13.05 14.71
N LEU A 259 0.40 -13.05 14.27
CA LEU A 259 -0.72 -13.64 15.01
C LEU A 259 -0.56 -15.15 15.22
N LEU A 260 -0.09 -15.88 14.21
CA LEU A 260 0.19 -17.31 14.32
C LEU A 260 1.33 -17.61 15.30
N MET A 261 2.36 -16.75 15.35
CA MET A 261 3.45 -16.90 16.32
C MET A 261 2.99 -16.68 17.76
N GLN A 262 2.08 -15.73 17.99
CA GLN A 262 1.50 -15.48 19.32
C GLN A 262 0.51 -16.56 19.75
N SER A 263 -0.27 -17.14 18.81
CA SER A 263 -1.26 -18.17 19.12
C SER A 263 -0.63 -19.57 19.29
N ASN A 264 0.50 -19.85 18.62
CA ASN A 264 1.19 -21.14 18.70
C ASN A 264 2.56 -21.03 19.38
N ASN A 265 2.60 -21.27 20.70
CA ASN A 265 3.82 -21.74 21.38
C ASN A 265 4.30 -23.12 20.87
N ARG A 266 3.58 -23.78 19.95
CA ARG A 266 3.87 -25.12 19.44
C ARG A 266 3.40 -25.30 17.99
N LYS A 267 4.22 -24.94 17.00
CA LYS A 267 4.53 -25.74 15.78
C LYS A 267 5.37 -24.95 14.77
N ARG A 268 6.67 -25.28 14.77
CA ARG A 268 7.79 -24.93 13.88
C ARG A 268 7.59 -25.09 12.35
N LYS A 269 6.37 -25.23 11.81
CA LYS A 269 6.16 -25.71 10.42
C LYS A 269 5.88 -24.66 9.34
N TYR A 270 5.78 -23.37 9.68
CA TYR A 270 5.29 -22.35 8.73
C TYR A 270 6.32 -21.37 8.18
N LEU A 271 7.55 -21.38 8.70
CA LEU A 271 8.65 -20.53 8.21
C LEU A 271 9.15 -20.95 6.81
N ASP A 272 8.94 -22.20 6.38
CA ASP A 272 9.61 -22.77 5.20
C ASP A 272 8.87 -22.61 3.85
N HIS A 273 7.64 -22.09 3.80
CA HIS A 273 6.95 -21.87 2.50
C HIS A 273 6.61 -20.41 2.22
N ASN A 274 6.13 -19.66 3.22
CA ASN A 274 5.76 -18.25 3.00
C ASN A 274 6.93 -17.28 3.23
N GLY A 275 7.94 -17.64 4.03
CA GLY A 275 9.15 -16.84 4.22
C GLY A 275 9.94 -16.66 2.93
N LEU A 276 10.11 -17.72 2.14
CA LEU A 276 10.84 -17.68 0.87
C LEU A 276 10.09 -16.92 -0.24
N LEU A 277 8.76 -17.02 -0.27
CA LEU A 277 7.88 -16.34 -1.24
C LEU A 277 7.78 -14.82 -1.01
N LEU A 278 8.12 -14.33 0.18
CA LEU A 278 8.21 -12.91 0.49
C LEU A 278 9.39 -12.23 -0.24
N TYR A 279 10.36 -12.97 -0.78
CA TYR A 279 11.55 -12.39 -1.43
C TYR A 279 11.44 -12.34 -2.96
N THR A 280 10.59 -13.16 -3.57
CA THR A 280 10.59 -13.37 -5.02
C THR A 280 9.70 -12.42 -5.81
N LYS A 281 8.83 -11.65 -5.16
CA LYS A 281 7.79 -10.82 -5.84
C LYS A 281 7.91 -9.31 -5.63
N PHE A 282 8.92 -8.79 -4.91
CA PHE A 282 9.04 -7.35 -4.66
C PHE A 282 10.16 -6.70 -5.47
N PRO A 283 9.95 -5.46 -5.94
CA PRO A 283 11.06 -4.64 -6.34
C PRO A 283 11.88 -4.34 -5.09
N THR A 284 13.17 -4.64 -5.20
CA THR A 284 14.16 -4.53 -4.14
C THR A 284 14.19 -3.13 -3.50
N ASP A 285 13.70 -2.08 -4.17
CA ASP A 285 13.79 -0.67 -3.72
C ASP A 285 12.80 -0.21 -2.64
N SER A 286 11.81 -1.02 -2.23
CA SER A 286 10.75 -0.56 -1.30
C SER A 286 11.15 -0.65 0.18
N ASP A 287 10.72 0.30 1.02
CA ASP A 287 10.94 0.22 2.48
C ASP A 287 10.12 -0.92 3.13
N HIS A 288 9.02 -1.31 2.48
CA HIS A 288 8.21 -2.46 2.88
C HIS A 288 8.99 -3.78 2.75
N TYR A 289 9.88 -3.89 1.75
CA TYR A 289 10.82 -5.01 1.66
C TYR A 289 11.74 -5.04 2.89
N LEU A 290 12.33 -3.90 3.27
CA LEU A 290 13.21 -3.81 4.45
C LEU A 290 12.50 -4.13 5.77
N ASP A 291 11.30 -3.59 6.00
CA ASP A 291 10.51 -3.89 7.20
C ASP A 291 10.09 -5.38 7.26
N GLY A 292 9.81 -5.98 6.11
CA GLY A 292 9.59 -7.42 5.98
C GLY A 292 10.83 -8.24 6.34
N MET A 293 12.01 -7.85 5.84
CA MET A 293 13.29 -8.49 6.18
C MET A 293 13.56 -8.41 7.68
N LEU A 294 13.46 -7.22 8.29
CA LEU A 294 13.72 -6.99 9.71
C LEU A 294 12.82 -7.84 10.62
N ARG A 295 11.52 -7.90 10.35
CA ARG A 295 10.61 -8.74 11.13
C ARG A 295 10.89 -10.22 10.94
N THR A 296 11.23 -10.67 9.72
CA THR A 296 11.58 -12.07 9.48
C THR A 296 12.85 -12.47 10.21
N VAL A 297 13.84 -11.56 10.26
CA VAL A 297 15.04 -11.74 11.09
C VAL A 297 14.62 -11.91 12.55
N GLN A 298 13.80 -11.01 13.09
CA GLN A 298 13.31 -11.10 14.47
C GLN A 298 12.60 -12.44 14.75
N ASP A 299 11.78 -12.90 13.80
CA ASP A 299 11.06 -14.17 13.88
C ASP A 299 12.03 -15.37 13.89
N LEU A 300 13.04 -15.36 13.02
CA LEU A 300 14.08 -16.39 12.99
C LEU A 300 14.92 -16.40 14.26
N LEU A 301 15.19 -15.23 14.86
CA LEU A 301 15.86 -15.13 16.16
C LEU A 301 15.01 -15.74 17.28
N ASN A 302 13.71 -15.45 17.30
CA ASN A 302 12.79 -16.03 18.28
C ASN A 302 12.71 -17.56 18.16
N VAL A 303 12.84 -18.11 16.94
CA VAL A 303 12.81 -19.56 16.67
C VAL A 303 14.20 -20.22 16.81
N LYS A 304 15.25 -19.42 17.09
CA LYS A 304 16.67 -19.84 17.20
C LYS A 304 17.29 -20.36 15.89
N GLU A 305 16.78 -19.93 14.74
CA GLU A 305 17.35 -20.23 13.42
C GLU A 305 18.38 -19.17 13.01
N TYR A 306 19.48 -19.11 13.77
CA TYR A 306 20.47 -18.03 13.68
C TYR A 306 21.21 -17.95 12.33
N GLU A 307 21.48 -19.09 11.68
CA GLU A 307 22.17 -19.12 10.38
C GLU A 307 21.32 -18.50 9.26
N LYS A 308 20.02 -18.83 9.22
CA LYS A 308 19.08 -18.24 8.26
C LYS A 308 18.90 -16.74 8.54
N ALA A 309 18.80 -16.35 9.82
CA ALA A 309 18.71 -14.94 10.21
C ALA A 309 19.95 -14.14 9.76
N LEU A 310 21.15 -14.71 9.93
CA LEU A 310 22.40 -14.08 9.52
C LEU A 310 22.50 -13.94 7.98
N ALA A 311 22.07 -14.95 7.23
CA ALA A 311 22.04 -14.88 5.76
C ALA A 311 21.16 -13.74 5.25
N ILE A 312 19.97 -13.58 5.85
CA ILE A 312 19.00 -12.52 5.53
C ILE A 312 19.55 -11.14 5.94
N ILE A 313 20.19 -11.02 7.10
CA ILE A 313 20.86 -9.79 7.54
C ILE A 313 21.97 -9.37 6.56
N CYS A 314 22.83 -10.30 6.14
CA CYS A 314 23.92 -10.01 5.21
C CYS A 314 23.40 -9.57 3.84
N GLN A 315 22.33 -10.21 3.34
CA GLN A 315 21.65 -9.78 2.11
C GLN A 315 21.01 -8.39 2.26
N THR A 316 20.44 -8.08 3.43
CA THR A 316 19.81 -6.78 3.66
C THR A 316 20.85 -5.67 3.86
N GLU A 317 21.96 -5.95 4.54
CA GLU A 317 23.06 -4.99 4.74
C GLU A 317 23.71 -4.60 3.41
N THR A 318 24.03 -5.59 2.57
CA THR A 318 24.58 -5.35 1.23
C THR A 318 23.61 -4.54 0.36
N PHE A 319 22.32 -4.80 0.50
CA PHE A 319 21.28 -4.02 -0.17
C PHE A 319 21.22 -2.56 0.32
N ILE A 320 21.18 -2.32 1.64
CA ILE A 320 21.14 -0.96 2.23
C ILE A 320 22.36 -0.14 1.80
N ARG A 321 23.55 -0.74 1.83
CA ARG A 321 24.80 -0.08 1.44
C ARG A 321 24.84 0.28 -0.05
N LYS A 322 24.25 -0.56 -0.92
CA LYS A 322 24.20 -0.31 -2.38
C LYS A 322 23.20 0.78 -2.76
N LYS A 323 22.22 1.08 -1.90
CA LYS A 323 21.09 1.99 -2.19
C LYS A 323 21.10 3.27 -1.36
N GLU A 324 22.19 3.57 -0.66
CA GLU A 324 22.37 4.79 0.16
C GLU A 324 21.24 5.02 1.20
N LYS A 325 20.60 3.94 1.68
CA LYS A 325 19.56 4.01 2.73
C LYS A 325 20.18 4.00 4.13
N GLU A 326 21.16 4.86 4.38
CA GLU A 326 22.00 4.83 5.60
C GLU A 326 21.20 4.97 6.91
N SER A 327 20.03 5.63 6.87
CA SER A 327 19.16 5.80 8.05
C SER A 327 18.66 4.49 8.68
N ARG A 328 18.65 3.39 7.92
CA ARG A 328 18.21 2.06 8.36
C ARG A 328 19.36 1.10 8.69
N LEU A 329 20.60 1.51 8.43
CA LEU A 329 21.80 0.73 8.74
C LEU A 329 21.96 0.46 10.24
N PRO A 330 21.64 1.39 11.17
CA PRO A 330 21.72 1.13 12.61
C PRO A 330 20.87 -0.05 13.07
N ASP A 331 19.62 -0.15 12.59
CA ASP A 331 18.69 -1.24 12.97
C ASP A 331 19.26 -2.62 12.61
N ILE A 332 19.88 -2.73 11.43
CA ILE A 332 20.51 -3.97 10.95
C ILE A 332 21.77 -4.29 11.74
N LEU A 333 22.61 -3.28 12.01
CA LEU A 333 23.82 -3.48 12.79
C LEU A 333 23.52 -3.90 14.24
N ILE A 334 22.46 -3.34 14.83
CA ILE A 334 21.97 -3.75 16.16
C ILE A 334 21.51 -5.22 16.13
N LEU A 335 20.73 -5.62 15.13
CA LEU A 335 20.30 -7.01 14.99
C LEU A 335 21.48 -7.96 14.76
N LYS A 336 22.42 -7.58 13.90
CA LYS A 336 23.65 -8.33 13.64
C LYS A 336 24.49 -8.48 14.92
N ALA A 337 24.66 -7.42 15.69
CA ALA A 337 25.35 -7.45 16.98
C ALA A 337 24.61 -8.35 18.00
N SER A 338 23.28 -8.28 18.07
CA SER A 338 22.47 -9.14 18.94
C SER A 338 22.65 -10.63 18.62
N LEU A 339 22.79 -10.96 17.33
CA LEU A 339 23.07 -12.31 16.84
C LEU A 339 24.43 -12.83 17.27
N TYR A 340 25.48 -12.01 17.13
CA TYR A 340 26.82 -12.39 17.57
C TYR A 340 26.92 -12.55 19.08
N ILE A 341 26.22 -11.70 19.85
CA ILE A 341 26.15 -11.83 21.30
C ILE A 341 25.47 -13.15 21.69
N VAL A 342 24.30 -13.47 21.10
CA VAL A 342 23.58 -14.72 21.42
C VAL A 342 24.35 -15.96 20.93
N GLY A 343 25.06 -15.87 19.80
CA GLY A 343 25.91 -16.96 19.29
C GLY A 343 27.16 -17.23 20.15
N LEU A 344 27.72 -16.22 20.80
CA LEU A 344 28.85 -16.33 21.73
C LEU A 344 28.49 -17.04 23.05
N PHE A 345 27.22 -17.17 23.39
CA PHE A 345 26.74 -17.90 24.58
C PHE A 345 26.30 -19.35 24.29
N ILE A 346 26.40 -19.79 23.02
CA ILE A 346 25.99 -21.15 22.57
C ILE A 346 27.19 -22.01 22.17
N LEU A 347 28.38 -21.43 22.07
CA LEU A 347 29.69 -22.12 22.10
C LEU A 347 30.21 -22.16 23.53
#